data_AF-A0A6I3C7Q3-F1
#
_entry.id   AF-A0A6I3C7Q3-F1
#
_cell.length_a   1.000
_cell.length_b   1.000
_cell.length_c   1.000
_cell.angle_alpha   90.00
_cell.angle_beta   90.00
_cell.angle_gamma   90.00
#
_symmetry.space_group_name_H-M   'P 1'
#
loop_
_entity.id
_entity.type
_entity.pdbx_description
1 polymer ?
#
loop_
_entity_poly.entity_id
_entity_poly.type
_entity_poly.pdbx_seq_one_letter_code
_entity_poly.pdbx_strand_id
1 'polypeptide(L)' 'MRVRDASVDDVPSITAIYNELISSRTVTWTDHEDSVDDRARWLARRQAAG' A
#
# COMPACT_ATOMS: atom_id res chain seq x y z
N MET A 1 -3.69 -7.01 19.16
CA MET A 1 -3.47 -6.26 17.91
C MET A 1 -3.67 -4.78 18.20
N ARG A 2 -2.71 -3.90 17.89
CA ARG A 2 -2.81 -2.46 18.10
C ARG A 2 -2.85 -1.74 16.76
N VAL A 3 -3.89 -0.95 16.51
CA VAL A 3 -3.99 -0.07 15.35
C VAL A 3 -3.20 1.21 15.66
N ARG A 4 -2.37 1.65 14.71
CA ARG A 4 -1.57 2.87 14.77
C ARG A 4 -1.43 3.45 13.36
N ASP A 5 -1.03 4.71 13.27
CA ASP A 5 -0.69 5.31 11.98
C ASP A 5 0.47 4.56 11.32
N ALA A 6 0.36 4.42 10.01
CA ALA A 6 1.40 3.84 9.18
C ALA A 6 2.55 4.84 8.98
N SER A 7 3.79 4.37 9.10
CA SER A 7 4.98 5.12 8.73
C SER A 7 5.55 4.62 7.40
N VAL A 8 6.58 5.29 6.89
CA VAL A 8 7.34 4.85 5.71
C VAL A 8 7.91 3.44 5.88
N ASP A 9 8.26 3.05 7.11
CA ASP A 9 8.85 1.72 7.39
C ASP A 9 7.85 0.58 7.16
N ASP A 10 6.55 0.87 7.19
CA ASP A 10 5.49 -0.11 6.93
C ASP A 10 5.23 -0.31 5.43
N VAL A 11 5.69 0.61 4.58
CA VAL A 11 5.36 0.65 3.13
C VAL A 11 5.76 -0.64 2.41
N PRO A 12 6.95 -1.25 2.63
CA PRO A 12 7.30 -2.50 1.98
C PRO A 12 6.29 -3.63 2.28
N SER A 13 5.88 -3.76 3.54
CA SER A 13 4.93 -4.79 3.97
C SER A 13 3.51 -4.54 3.44
N ILE A 14 3.07 -3.28 3.45
CA ILE A 14 1.76 -2.89 2.87
C ILE A 14 1.73 -3.18 1.37
N THR A 15 2.82 -2.87 0.66
CA THR A 15 2.94 -3.10 -0.79
C THR A 15 2.88 -4.59 -1.11
N ALA A 16 3.57 -5.44 -0.34
CA ALA A 16 3.53 -6.88 -0.53
C ALA A 16 2.11 -7.44 -0.37
N ILE A 17 1.39 -7.05 0.69
CA ILE A 17 0.00 -7.47 0.90
C ILE A 17 -0.89 -7.00 -0.26
N TYR A 18 -0.74 -5.74 -0.70
CA TYR A 18 -1.55 -5.20 -1.79
C TYR A 18 -1.31 -5.93 -3.12
N ASN A 19 -0.04 -6.19 -3.49
CA ASN A 19 0.30 -6.88 -4.73
C ASN A 19 -0.13 -8.36 -4.71
N GLU A 20 -0.04 -9.03 -3.56
CA GLU A 20 -0.59 -10.39 -3.40
C GLU A 20 -2.10 -10.43 -3.71
N LEU A 21 -2.84 -9.39 -3.32
CA LEU A 21 -4.27 -9.31 -3.53
C LEU A 21 -4.65 -8.99 -4.98
N ILE A 22 -3.79 -8.32 -5.74
CA ILE A 22 -4.01 -8.05 -7.17
C ILE A 22 -4.13 -9.35 -7.95
N SER A 23 -3.19 -10.28 -7.75
CA SER A 23 -3.18 -11.52 -8.53
C SER A 23 -4.19 -12.57 -8.05
N SER A 24 -4.65 -12.47 -6.80
CA SER A 24 -5.43 -13.53 -6.16
C SER A 24 -6.89 -13.18 -5.88
N ARG A 25 -7.29 -11.91 -5.95
CA ARG A 25 -8.62 -11.42 -5.54
C ARG A 25 -9.11 -10.30 -6.46
N THR A 26 -10.41 -10.04 -6.39
CA THR A 26 -11.07 -8.94 -7.13
C THR A 26 -11.29 -7.69 -6.28
N VAL A 27 -10.59 -7.55 -5.15
CA VAL A 27 -10.73 -6.40 -4.24
C VAL A 27 -10.12 -5.12 -4.82
N THR A 28 -9.22 -5.28 -5.77
CA THR A 28 -8.60 -4.20 -6.54
C THR A 28 -8.82 -4.49 -8.01
N TRP A 29 -9.36 -3.54 -8.76
CA TRP A 29 -9.63 -3.72 -10.20
C TRP A 29 -8.45 -3.20 -11.04
N THR A 30 -7.33 -3.90 -10.94
CA THR A 30 -6.11 -3.66 -11.72
C THR A 30 -5.31 -4.96 -11.77
N ASP A 31 -4.52 -5.12 -12.83
CA ASP A 31 -3.52 -6.20 -12.95
C ASP A 31 -2.08 -5.67 -12.75
N HIS A 32 -1.94 -4.37 -12.44
CA HIS A 32 -0.64 -3.73 -12.27
C HIS A 32 -0.21 -3.74 -10.79
N GLU A 33 0.93 -4.38 -10.52
CA GLU A 33 1.60 -4.33 -9.23
C GLU A 33 2.30 -2.99 -9.00
N ASP A 34 2.20 -2.46 -7.78
CA ASP A 34 2.85 -1.20 -7.41
C ASP A 34 4.27 -1.46 -6.90
N SER A 35 5.19 -0.53 -7.18
CA SER A 35 6.49 -0.51 -6.50
C SER A 35 6.40 0.07 -5.10
N VAL A 36 7.40 -0.22 -4.26
CA VAL A 36 7.53 0.39 -2.92
C VAL A 36 7.64 1.91 -3.00
N ASP A 37 8.29 2.45 -4.04
CA ASP A 37 8.40 3.90 -4.24
C ASP A 37 7.04 4.55 -4.60
N ASP A 38 6.26 3.91 -5.47
CA ASP A 38 4.91 4.36 -5.81
C ASP A 38 4.02 4.40 -4.56
N ARG A 39 4.13 3.36 -3.71
CA ARG A 39 3.39 3.25 -2.46
C ARG A 39 3.85 4.24 -1.39
N ALA A 40 5.15 4.56 -1.34
CA ALA A 40 5.67 5.60 -0.47
C ALA A 40 5.11 6.98 -0.88
N ARG A 41 5.10 7.29 -2.18
CA ARG A 41 4.48 8.50 -2.72
C ARG A 41 2.98 8.56 -2.44
N TRP A 42 2.28 7.43 -2.56
CA TRP A 42 0.87 7.33 -2.18
C TRP A 42 0.64 7.64 -0.70
N LEU A 43 1.43 7.06 0.21
CA LEU A 43 1.31 7.31 1.65
C LEU A 43 1.56 8.78 1.99
N ALA A 44 2.61 9.38 1.41
CA ALA A 44 2.91 10.80 1.61
C ALA A 44 1.75 11.71 1.14
N ARG A 45 1.12 11.38 0.00
CA ARG A 45 -0.08 12.10 -0.49
C ARG A 45 -1.27 11.95 0.46
N ARG A 46 -1.47 10.75 1.04
CA ARG A 46 -2.53 10.51 2.03
C ARG A 46 -2.29 11.32 3.30
N GLN A 47 -1.08 11.29 3.84
CA GLN A 47 -0.73 12.06 5.04
C GLN A 47 -0.86 13.57 4.82
N ALA A 48 -0.55 14.06 3.62
CA ALA A 48 -0.74 15.47 3.27
C ALA A 48 -2.23 15.89 3.13
N ALA A 49 -3.13 14.93 2.89
CA ALA A 49 -4.56 15.19 2.70
C ALA A 49 -5.38 15.18 4.00
N GLY A 50 -4.80 14.74 5.13
CA GLY A 50 -5.49 14.58 6.42
C GLY A 50 -6.23 13.27 6.55
#